data_AF-A0A354DHG5-F1
#
_entry.id   AF-A0A354DHG5-F1
#
_cell.length_a   1.000
_cell.length_b   1.000
_cell.length_c   1.000
_cell.angle_alpha   90.00
_cell.angle_beta   90.00
_cell.angle_gamma   90.00
#
_symmetry.space_group_name_H-M   'P 1'
#
loop_
_entity.id
_entity.type
_entity.pdbx_description
1 polymer ?
#
loop_
_entity_poly.entity_id
_entity_poly.type
_entity_poly.pdbx_seq_one_letter_code
_entity_poly.pdbx_strand_id
1 'polypeptide(L)' 'YDYVLKCSHAFNLLDARGAISVTERTGYIGRVRNLAREVAHTYYQVREQLGFPMLKDKEV' A
#
# COMPACT_ATOMS: atom_id res chain seq x y z
N TYR A 1 -5.90 -4.62 -0.30
CA TYR A 1 -4.96 -4.36 0.81
C TYR A 1 -4.11 -5.59 1.13
N ASP A 2 -4.70 -6.75 1.44
CA ASP A 2 -3.97 -7.96 1.84
C ASP A 2 -2.88 -8.42 0.88
N TYR A 3 -3.13 -8.33 -0.42
CA TYR A 3 -2.11 -8.65 -1.42
C TYR A 3 -0.94 -7.64 -1.44
N VAL A 4 -1.15 -6.38 -1.08
CA VAL A 4 -0.05 -5.41 -0.86
C VAL A 4 0.87 -5.90 0.26
N LEU A 5 0.28 -6.37 1.37
CA LEU A 5 1.03 -6.92 2.49
C LEU A 5 1.80 -8.18 2.10
N LYS A 6 1.17 -9.10 1.36
CA LYS A 6 1.83 -10.31 0.83
C LYS A 6 2.98 -9.96 -0.10
N CYS A 7 2.79 -9.01 -1.02
CA CYS A 7 3.84 -8.53 -1.91
C CYS A 7 5.01 -7.91 -1.14
N SER A 8 4.73 -7.07 -0.13
CA SER A 8 5.77 -6.47 0.71
C SER A 8 6.55 -7.52 1.48
N HIS A 9 5.87 -8.51 2.05
CA HIS A 9 6.52 -9.60 2.78
C HIS A 9 7.39 -10.47 1.86
N ALA A 10 6.86 -10.88 0.70
CA ALA A 10 7.61 -11.64 -0.29
C ALA A 10 8.84 -10.87 -0.80
N PHE A 11 8.70 -9.56 -1.07
CA PHE A 11 9.81 -8.69 -1.43
C PHE A 11 10.89 -8.68 -0.35
N ASN A 12 10.53 -8.49 0.92
CA ASN A 12 11.49 -8.49 2.03
C ASN A 12 12.27 -9.82 2.12
N LEU A 13 11.59 -10.95 1.91
CA LEU A 13 12.24 -12.26 1.93
C LEU A 13 13.24 -12.43 0.78
N LEU A 14 12.86 -12.02 -0.42
CA LEU A 14 13.72 -12.09 -1.61
C LEU A 14 14.93 -11.16 -1.50
N ASP A 15 14.71 -9.95 -0.98
CA ASP A 15 15.75 -8.95 -0.73
C ASP A 15 16.75 -9.42 0.32
N ALA A 16 16.28 -10.00 1.43
CA ALA A 16 17.13 -10.57 2.47
C ALA A 16 17.96 -11.78 1.98
N ARG A 17 17.45 -12.53 0.99
CA ARG A 17 18.18 -13.63 0.36
C ARG A 17 19.17 -13.19 -0.73
N GLY A 18 19.25 -11.89 -1.03
CA GLY A 18 20.09 -11.38 -2.11
C GLY A 18 19.62 -11.81 -3.50
N ALA A 19 18.37 -12.24 -3.64
CA ALA A 19 17.78 -12.67 -4.92
C ALA A 19 17.31 -11.49 -5.79
N ILE A 20 17.42 -10.25 -5.28
CA ILE A 20 17.05 -9.00 -5.95
C ILE A 20 18.29 -8.13 -6.04
N SER A 21 18.63 -7.68 -7.25
CA SER A 21 19.73 -6.73 -7.45
C SER A 21 19.37 -5.32 -6.97
N VAL A 22 20.39 -4.49 -6.75
CA VAL A 22 20.23 -3.09 -6.31
C VAL A 22 19.34 -2.29 -7.28
N THR A 23 19.45 -2.55 -8.58
CA THR A 23 18.64 -1.88 -9.61
C THR A 23 17.18 -2.35 -9.61
N GLU A 24 16.94 -3.64 -9.40
CA GLU A 24 15.59 -4.23 -9.34
C GLU A 24 14.83 -3.80 -8.08
N ARG A 25 15.54 -3.57 -6.96
CA ARG A 25 14.94 -3.20 -5.67
C ARG A 25 14.02 -1.99 -5.79
N THR A 26 14.50 -0.92 -6.42
CA THR A 26 13.71 0.31 -6.63
C THR A 26 12.45 0.05 -7.43
N GLY A 27 12.53 -0.82 -8.46
CA GLY A 27 11.37 -1.22 -9.27
C GLY A 27 10.31 -1.97 -8.48
N TYR A 28 10.72 -2.96 -7.67
CA TYR A 28 9.80 -3.71 -6.81
C TYR A 28 9.11 -2.81 -5.78
N ILE A 29 9.88 -1.92 -5.13
CA ILE A 29 9.32 -0.95 -4.18
C ILE A 29 8.29 -0.05 -4.86
N GLY A 30 8.59 0.43 -6.07
CA GLY A 30 7.67 1.24 -6.88
C GLY A 30 6.34 0.50 -7.15
N ARG A 31 6.42 -0.77 -7.56
CA ARG A 31 5.22 -1.60 -7.83
C ARG A 31 4.35 -1.78 -6.58
N VAL A 32 4.95 -2.12 -5.44
CA VAL A 32 4.21 -2.29 -4.17
C VAL A 32 3.57 -0.96 -3.73
N ARG A 33 4.30 0.16 -3.87
CA ARG A 33 3.78 1.49 -3.54
C ARG A 33 2.60 1.91 -4.41
N ASN A 34 2.66 1.64 -5.71
CA ASN A 34 1.57 1.96 -6.63
C ASN A 34 0.29 1.20 -6.23
N LEU A 35 0.41 -0.10 -5.95
CA LEU A 35 -0.72 -0.91 -5.48
C LEU A 35 -1.29 -0.39 -4.14
N ALA A 36 -0.42 0.00 -3.21
CA ALA A 36 -0.85 0.61 -1.94
C ALA A 36 -1.61 1.92 -2.16
N ARG A 37 -1.14 2.76 -3.09
CA ARG A 37 -1.77 4.04 -3.45
C ARG A 37 -3.16 3.84 -4.05
N GLU A 38 -3.32 2.88 -4.96
CA GLU A 38 -4.64 2.55 -5.53
C GLU A 38 -5.63 2.10 -4.45
N VAL A 39 -5.20 1.21 -3.56
CA VAL A 39 -6.02 0.76 -2.41
C VAL A 39 -6.42 1.94 -1.52
N ALA A 40 -5.52 2.88 -1.27
CA ALA A 40 -5.81 4.07 -0.47
C ALA A 40 -6.86 4.98 -1.13
N HIS A 41 -6.75 5.20 -2.45
CA HIS A 41 -7.74 5.97 -3.21
C HIS A 41 -9.12 5.32 -3.17
N THR A 42 -9.19 4.01 -3.44
CA THR A 42 -10.47 3.27 -3.36
C THR A 42 -11.06 3.34 -1.95
N TYR A 43 -10.25 3.16 -0.92
CA TYR A 43 -10.71 3.27 0.46
C TYR A 43 -11.26 4.67 0.79
N TYR A 44 -10.58 5.73 0.32
CA TYR A 44 -11.05 7.10 0.48
C TYR A 44 -12.40 7.33 -0.22
N GLN A 45 -12.54 6.89 -1.47
CA GLN A 45 -13.79 7.03 -2.23
C GLN A 45 -14.96 6.31 -1.55
N VAL A 46 -14.76 5.08 -1.06
CA VAL A 46 -15.78 4.34 -0.30
C VAL A 46 -16.16 5.11 0.96
N ARG A 47 -15.18 5.69 1.66
CA ARG A 47 -15.42 6.49 2.87
C ARG A 47 -16.20 7.78 2.57
N GLU A 48 -15.88 8.44 1.46
CA GLU A 48 -16.58 9.63 0.99
C GLU A 48 -18.04 9.32 0.66
N GLN A 49 -18.32 8.21 -0.05
CA GLN A 49 -19.68 7.76 -0.37
C GLN A 49 -20.50 7.43 0.88
N LEU A 50 -19.86 6.93 1.93
CA LEU A 50 -20.50 6.67 3.22
C LEU A 50 -20.64 7.92 4.10
N GLY A 51 -20.22 9.10 3.63
CA GLY A 51 -20.27 10.35 4.39
C GLY A 51 -19.27 10.41 5.55
N PHE A 52 -18.14 9.69 5.44
CA PHE A 52 -17.09 9.61 6.45
C PHE A 52 -17.57 9.27 7.89
N PRO A 53 -18.23 8.13 8.10
CA PRO A 53 -18.98 7.83 9.34
C PRO A 53 -18.13 7.70 10.62
N MET A 54 -16.80 7.70 10.52
CA MET A 54 -15.88 7.67 11.68
C MET A 54 -15.00 8.92 11.76
N LEU A 55 -15.26 9.92 10.92
CA LEU A 55 -14.63 11.21 11.07
C LEU A 55 -15.42 11.91 12.17
N LYS A 56 -14.80 12.08 13.35
CA LYS A 56 -15.38 12.95 14.37
C LYS A 56 -15.53 14.33 13.75
N ASP A 57 -16.67 14.98 13.97
CA ASP A 57 -16.78 16.40 13.68
C ASP A 57 -15.60 17.11 14.33
N LYS A 58 -14.98 18.05 13.61
CA LYS A 58 -14.02 18.96 14.24
C LYS A 58 -14.77 19.59 15.41
N GLU A 59 -14.38 19.26 16.64
CA GLU A 59 -14.76 20.06 17.80
C GLU A 59 -14.33 21.49 17.46
N VAL A 60 -15.34 22.35 17.27
CA VAL A 60 -15.19 23.77 16.99
C VAL A 60 -14.84 24.49 18.29
#